data_AF-A0A0G1FN08-F1
#
_entry.id   AF-A0A0G1FN08-F1
#
_cell.length_a   1.000
_cell.length_b   1.000
_cell.length_c   1.000
_cell.angle_alpha   90.00
_cell.angle_beta   90.00
_cell.angle_gamma   90.00
#
_symmetry.space_group_name_H-M   'P 1'
#
loop_
_entity.id
_entity.type
_entity.pdbx_description
1 polymer ?
#
loop_
_entity_poly.entity_id
_entity_poly.type
_entity_poly.pdbx_seq_one_letter_code
_entity_poly.pdbx_strand_id
1 'polypeptide(L)'
;MLNGSGKSGVASTMKKFLEEKGYNVVGTGNAKNFDYEKTEIIIKAAKTSSLDKLKADLSGSYSVGSTSATLDPNTAYDAQVIIGTE
;
A
#
# COMPACT_ATOMS: atom_id res chain seq x y z
N MET A 1 4.33 -0.38 3.92
CA MET A 1 4.50 -0.65 2.48
C MET A 1 5.20 -1.97 2.30
N LEU A 2 4.65 -2.90 1.54
CA LEU A 2 5.22 -4.24 1.36
C LEU A 2 5.55 -4.51 -0.09
N ASN A 3 6.76 -4.98 -0.37
CA ASN A 3 7.17 -5.43 -1.69
C ASN A 3 6.50 -6.78 -2.00
N GLY A 4 5.51 -6.76 -2.88
CA GLY A 4 4.86 -7.94 -3.42
C GLY A 4 5.30 -8.28 -4.85
N SER A 5 6.33 -7.62 -5.39
CA SER A 5 6.78 -7.81 -6.77
C SER A 5 8.12 -8.53 -6.90
N GLY A 6 8.87 -8.65 -5.80
CA GLY A 6 10.22 -9.22 -5.79
C GLY A 6 11.29 -8.29 -6.39
N LYS A 7 10.89 -7.15 -6.98
CA LYS A 7 11.83 -6.14 -7.51
C LYS A 7 12.49 -5.39 -6.34
N SER A 8 13.82 -5.32 -6.31
CA SER A 8 14.55 -4.63 -5.23
C SER A 8 14.21 -3.14 -5.19
N GLY A 9 14.07 -2.59 -3.98
CA GLY A 9 13.89 -1.14 -3.76
C GLY A 9 12.46 -0.58 -3.94
N VAL A 10 11.51 -1.34 -4.47
CA VAL A 10 10.16 -0.80 -4.79
C VAL A 10 9.37 -0.34 -3.56
N ALA A 11 9.52 -1.00 -2.41
CA ALA A 11 8.85 -0.56 -1.18
C ALA A 11 9.39 0.79 -0.68
N SER A 12 10.69 1.05 -0.87
CA SER A 12 11.32 2.33 -0.56
C SER A 12 10.90 3.42 -1.53
N THR A 13 10.74 3.10 -2.82
CA THR A 13 10.22 4.03 -3.82
C THR A 13 8.77 4.43 -3.51
N MET A 14 7.90 3.46 -3.24
CA MET A 14 6.51 3.70 -2.84
C MET A 14 6.42 4.54 -1.56
N LYS A 15 7.31 4.27 -0.59
CA LYS A 15 7.40 5.08 0.63
C LYS A 15 7.60 6.56 0.31
N LYS A 16 8.63 6.89 -0.48
CA LYS A 16 8.94 8.29 -0.85
C LYS A 16 7.78 8.95 -1.58
N PHE A 17 7.19 8.24 -2.54
CA PHE A 17 6.03 8.71 -3.30
C PHE A 17 4.84 9.10 -2.39
N LEU A 18 4.52 8.28 -1.40
CA LEU A 18 3.42 8.58 -0.48
C LEU A 18 3.81 9.67 0.54
N GLU A 19 5.07 9.72 0.99
CA GLU A 19 5.55 10.81 1.86
C GLU A 19 5.46 12.18 1.16
N GLU A 20 5.79 12.26 -0.13
CA GLU A 20 5.64 13.47 -0.96
C GLU A 20 4.18 13.92 -1.10
N LYS A 21 3.23 12.99 -0.97
CA LYS A 21 1.78 13.25 -0.95
C LYS A 21 1.23 13.56 0.45
N GLY A 22 2.10 13.60 1.46
CA GLY A 22 1.74 13.93 2.84
C GLY A 22 1.28 12.76 3.70
N TYR A 23 1.51 11.52 3.28
CA TYR A 23 1.26 10.34 4.10
C TYR A 23 2.42 10.08 5.07
N ASN A 24 2.09 9.62 6.29
CA ASN A 24 3.09 9.13 7.22
C ASN A 24 3.36 7.63 6.97
N VAL A 25 4.50 7.29 6.36
CA VAL A 25 4.87 5.90 6.08
C VAL A 25 5.75 5.34 7.21
N VAL A 26 5.12 4.59 8.11
CA VAL A 26 5.78 4.07 9.32
C VAL A 26 6.65 2.83 9.11
N GLY A 27 6.67 2.24 7.91
CA GLY A 27 7.47 1.04 7.65
C GLY A 27 7.43 0.50 6.23
N THR A 28 8.51 -0.19 5.86
CA THR A 28 8.71 -0.92 4.61
C THR A 28 9.12 -2.36 4.88
N GLY A 29 8.73 -3.30 4.03
CA GLY A 29 9.14 -4.71 4.15
C GLY A 29 8.79 -5.51 2.89
N ASN A 30 8.85 -6.83 2.99
CA ASN A 30 8.39 -7.75 1.95
C ASN A 30 6.99 -8.28 2.28
N ALA A 31 6.19 -8.55 1.26
CA ALA A 31 4.97 -9.31 1.41
C ALA A 31 5.29 -10.81 1.63
N LYS A 32 4.25 -11.61 1.88
CA LYS A 32 4.40 -13.06 2.11
C LYS A 32 4.83 -13.81 0.83
N ASN A 33 4.46 -13.28 -0.32
CA ASN A 33 4.71 -13.78 -1.67
C ASN A 33 5.00 -12.59 -2.62
N PHE A 34 5.44 -12.90 -3.84
CA PHE A 34 5.90 -11.92 -4.84
C PHE A 34 5.12 -11.98 -6.17
N ASP A 35 3.94 -12.59 -6.15
CA ASP A 35 3.06 -12.87 -7.28
C ASP A 35 1.92 -11.84 -7.41
N TYR A 36 2.01 -10.71 -6.71
CA TYR A 36 1.02 -9.65 -6.82
C TYR A 36 1.14 -8.97 -8.18
N GLU A 37 0.15 -9.15 -9.06
CA GLU A 37 0.16 -8.49 -10.37
C GLU A 37 -0.19 -7.00 -10.28
N LYS A 38 -1.02 -6.63 -9.29
CA LYS A 38 -1.49 -5.27 -9.07
C LYS A 38 -1.30 -4.86 -7.61
N THR A 39 -1.25 -3.56 -7.38
CA THR A 39 -1.08 -2.97 -6.06
C THR A 39 -2.35 -3.15 -5.24
N GLU A 40 -2.23 -3.76 -4.07
CA GLU A 40 -3.36 -4.03 -3.17
C GLU A 40 -3.35 -3.09 -1.96
N ILE A 41 -4.55 -2.73 -1.49
CA ILE A 41 -4.73 -1.87 -0.32
C ILE A 41 -5.57 -2.58 0.73
N ILE A 42 -5.00 -2.76 1.93
CA ILE A 42 -5.69 -3.32 3.08
C ILE A 42 -5.77 -2.22 4.13
N ILE A 43 -6.97 -1.72 4.41
CA ILE A 43 -7.20 -0.56 5.29
C ILE A 43 -8.00 -0.99 6.53
N LYS A 44 -7.85 -0.26 7.64
CA LYS A 44 -8.72 -0.45 8.80
C LYS A 44 -10.16 -0.09 8.44
N ALA A 45 -11.12 -0.86 8.93
CA ALA A 45 -12.55 -0.58 8.75
C ALA A 45 -12.94 0.85 9.20
N ALA A 46 -12.33 1.34 10.29
CA ALA A 46 -12.55 2.70 10.81
C ALA A 46 -11.95 3.83 9.94
N LYS A 47 -11.19 3.50 8.89
CA LYS A 47 -10.44 4.45 8.05
C LYS A 47 -10.84 4.40 6.58
N THR A 48 -11.91 3.68 6.25
CA THR A 48 -12.42 3.53 4.86
C THR A 48 -12.76 4.86 4.19
N SER A 49 -13.09 5.90 4.94
CA SER A 49 -13.28 7.26 4.41
C SER A 49 -12.03 7.83 3.71
N SER A 50 -10.84 7.30 4.02
CA SER A 50 -9.57 7.70 3.39
C SER A 50 -9.19 6.84 2.18
N LEU A 51 -9.95 5.77 1.89
CA LEU A 51 -9.61 4.80 0.86
C LEU A 51 -9.62 5.43 -0.53
N ASP A 52 -10.63 6.23 -0.85
CA ASP A 52 -10.77 6.82 -2.19
C ASP A 52 -9.64 7.82 -2.48
N LYS A 53 -9.24 8.60 -1.48
CA LYS A 53 -8.07 9.48 -1.59
C LYS A 53 -6.80 8.67 -1.84
N LEU A 54 -6.54 7.63 -1.05
CA LEU A 54 -5.37 6.78 -1.20
C LEU A 54 -5.33 6.07 -2.56
N LYS A 55 -6.48 5.57 -3.04
CA LYS A 55 -6.61 5.01 -4.38
C LYS A 55 -6.26 6.03 -5.45
N ALA A 56 -6.87 7.21 -5.42
CA ALA A 56 -6.63 8.27 -6.40
C ALA A 56 -5.16 8.70 -6.42
N ASP A 57 -4.55 8.83 -5.25
CA ASP A 57 -3.14 9.17 -5.11
C ASP A 57 -2.22 8.08 -5.69
N LEU A 58 -2.50 6.80 -5.43
CA LEU A 58 -1.75 5.66 -5.98
C LEU A 58 -1.92 5.50 -7.49
N SER A 59 -3.14 5.70 -8.01
CA SER A 59 -3.46 5.52 -9.43
C SER A 59 -2.68 6.44 -10.38
N GLY A 60 -2.01 7.47 -9.88
CA GLY A 60 -1.09 8.29 -10.68
C GLY A 60 0.24 7.61 -11.05
N SER A 61 0.60 6.51 -10.39
CA SER A 61 1.88 5.81 -10.64
C SER A 61 1.79 4.29 -10.50
N TYR A 62 0.69 3.76 -9.99
CA TYR A 62 0.49 2.34 -9.69
C TYR A 62 -0.90 1.88 -10.14
N SER A 63 -1.00 0.65 -10.63
CA SER A 63 -2.26 0.00 -10.98
C SER A 63 -2.89 -0.62 -9.74
N VAL A 64 -3.79 0.11 -9.09
CA VAL A 64 -4.52 -0.41 -7.93
C VAL A 64 -5.47 -1.54 -8.36
N GLY A 65 -5.29 -2.72 -7.79
CA GLY A 65 -6.13 -3.90 -7.99
C GLY A 65 -7.18 -4.02 -6.90
N SER A 66 -6.97 -4.96 -5.98
CA SER A 66 -7.92 -5.27 -4.91
C SER A 66 -7.80 -4.30 -3.73
N THR A 67 -8.93 -4.04 -3.05
CA THR A 67 -8.95 -3.31 -1.78
C THR A 67 -9.85 -3.97 -0.76
N SER A 68 -9.43 -4.02 0.50
CA SER A 68 -10.19 -4.63 1.59
C SER A 68 -10.14 -3.78 2.86
N ALA A 69 -11.20 -3.87 3.67
CA ALA A 69 -11.32 -3.17 4.96
C ALA A 69 -11.05 -4.11 6.15
N THR A 70 -10.14 -5.08 5.97
CA THR A 70 -9.91 -6.19 6.91
C THR A 70 -8.60 -6.06 7.69
N LEU A 71 -7.96 -4.88 7.67
CA LEU A 71 -6.73 -4.67 8.44
C LEU A 71 -7.01 -4.83 9.94
N ASP A 72 -6.15 -5.55 10.64
CA ASP A 72 -6.24 -5.74 12.09
C ASP A 72 -6.28 -4.36 12.79
N PRO A 73 -7.34 -4.06 13.57
CA PRO A 73 -7.52 -2.77 14.23
C PRO A 73 -6.40 -2.45 15.24
N ASN A 74 -5.70 -3.47 15.76
CA ASN A 74 -4.63 -3.31 16.75
C ASN A 74 -3.27 -2.95 16.14
N THR A 75 -3.16 -2.92 14.81
CA THR A 75 -1.92 -2.50 14.13
C THR A 75 -1.60 -1.02 14.38
N ALA A 76 -0.31 -0.68 14.45
CA ALA A 76 0.14 0.70 14.67
C ALA A 76 -0.05 1.65 13.46
N TYR A 77 -0.54 1.13 12.33
CA TYR A 77 -0.75 1.87 11.08
C TYR A 77 -2.18 1.71 10.59
N ASP A 78 -2.64 2.62 9.74
CA ASP A 78 -4.04 2.65 9.29
C ASP A 78 -4.29 1.91 7.97
N ALA A 79 -3.24 1.71 7.17
CA ALA A 79 -3.29 1.01 5.90
C ALA A 79 -1.98 0.26 5.61
N GLN A 80 -2.12 -0.89 4.98
CA GLN A 80 -1.04 -1.64 4.35
C GLN A 80 -1.24 -1.60 2.83
N VAL A 81 -0.18 -1.26 2.11
CA VAL A 81 -0.15 -1.30 0.64
C VAL A 81 0.88 -2.32 0.22
N ILE A 82 0.48 -3.24 -0.65
CA ILE A 82 1.33 -4.29 -1.23
C ILE A 82 1.59 -3.93 -2.69
N ILE A 83 2.85 -3.73 -3.08
CA ILE A 83 3.23 -3.30 -4.43
C ILE A 83 3.22 -4.49 -5.39
N GLY A 84 2.55 -4.36 -6.54
CA GLY A 84 2.49 -5.37 -7.60
C GLY A 84 3.65 -5.33 -8.62
N THR A 85 3.70 -6.33 -9.51
CA THR A 85 4.76 -6.58 -10.51
C THR A 85 4.66 -5.78 -11.79
N GLU A 86 3.54 -5.08 -11.99
CA GLU A 86 3.26 -4.03 -12.99
C GLU A 86 4.50 -3.38 -13.64
#